data_AF-A0A419IYV4-F1
#
_entry.id   AF-A0A419IYV4-F1
#
_cell.length_a   1.000
_cell.length_b   1.000
_cell.length_c   1.000
_cell.angle_alpha   90.00
_cell.angle_beta   90.00
_cell.angle_gamma   90.00
#
_symmetry.space_group_name_H-M   'P 1'
#
loop_
_entity.id
_entity.type
_entity.pdbx_description
1 polymer ?
#
loop_
_entity_poly.entity_id
_entity_poly.type
_entity_poly.pdbx_seq_one_letter_code
_entity_poly.pdbx_strand_id
1 'polypeptide(L)'
;MCMDHSVICRCGKHDASFNFKNELMPPETIEALYCPECSNGIAVNPVTMIKDNGWVIQYDMDVAGLYSSRLPYNEKENLSPELLFDEGYITWRGVYPGDHIDSAEEREELAELAKVNPKKYFEQMKSWAINRMLRLKEEGWRKAHEG
;
A
#
# COMPACT_ATOMS: atom_id res chain seq x y z
N MET A 1 -9.00 11.00 -12.12
CA MET A 1 -9.54 11.27 -10.78
C MET A 1 -9.30 9.99 -9.99
N CYS A 2 -8.40 10.01 -9.01
CA CYS A 2 -8.12 8.84 -8.19
C CYS A 2 -9.08 8.92 -7.00
N MET A 3 -10.11 8.07 -6.98
CA MET A 3 -11.00 7.98 -5.83
C MET A 3 -10.19 7.46 -4.65
N ASP A 4 -10.19 8.21 -3.55
CA ASP A 4 -9.54 7.77 -2.32
C ASP A 4 -10.38 6.69 -1.67
N HIS A 5 -9.89 5.45 -1.70
CA HIS A 5 -10.55 4.32 -1.08
C HIS A 5 -9.86 4.04 0.26
N SER A 6 -10.32 4.71 1.31
CA SER A 6 -9.90 4.43 2.69
C SER A 6 -10.77 3.34 3.31
N VAL A 7 -10.13 2.39 3.99
CA VAL A 7 -10.78 1.33 4.75
C VAL A 7 -10.41 1.49 6.21
N ILE A 8 -11.41 1.51 7.08
CA ILE A 8 -11.23 1.56 8.53
C ILE A 8 -10.93 0.15 9.04
N CYS A 9 -9.96 0.02 9.94
CA CYS A 9 -9.62 -1.27 10.53
C CYS A 9 -10.74 -1.81 11.43
N ARG A 10 -10.71 -3.12 11.72
CA ARG A 10 -11.73 -3.81 12.51
C ARG A 10 -11.98 -3.23 13.91
N CYS A 11 -10.98 -2.63 14.55
CA CYS A 11 -11.15 -1.99 15.86
C CYS A 11 -11.60 -0.52 15.78
N GLY A 12 -11.69 0.06 14.58
CA GLY A 12 -12.14 1.43 14.35
C GLY A 12 -11.13 2.52 14.69
N LYS A 13 -9.91 2.18 15.11
CA LYS A 13 -8.93 3.16 15.61
C LYS A 13 -8.04 3.77 14.55
N HIS A 14 -7.83 3.06 13.45
CA HIS A 14 -6.94 3.45 12.35
C HIS A 14 -7.62 3.12 11.03
N ASP A 15 -7.23 3.82 9.97
CA ASP A 15 -7.65 3.58 8.60
C ASP A 15 -6.44 3.55 7.66
N ALA A 16 -6.66 3.04 6.45
CA ALA A 16 -5.63 3.00 5.43
C ALA A 16 -6.25 3.25 4.05
N SER A 17 -5.61 4.12 3.26
CA SER A 17 -5.96 4.31 1.86
C SER A 17 -5.28 3.28 0.97
N PHE A 18 -6.03 2.78 -0.01
CA PHE A 18 -5.58 1.79 -0.97
C PHE A 18 -5.47 2.35 -2.39
N ASN A 19 -4.57 1.75 -3.16
CA ASN A 19 -4.45 1.94 -4.60
C ASN A 19 -4.98 0.70 -5.33
N PHE A 20 -5.79 0.92 -6.35
CA PHE A 20 -6.39 -0.13 -7.19
C PHE A 20 -5.85 -0.01 -8.62
N LYS A 21 -4.93 -0.89 -9.01
CA LYS A 21 -4.27 -0.84 -10.33
C LYS A 21 -5.30 -0.96 -11.45
N ASN A 22 -5.39 0.10 -12.24
CA ASN A 22 -6.29 0.22 -13.40
C ASN A 22 -7.75 -0.17 -13.10
N GLU A 23 -8.18 -0.07 -11.84
CA GLU A 23 -9.53 -0.46 -11.40
C GLU A 23 -9.91 -1.91 -11.79
N LEU A 24 -8.91 -2.78 -11.93
CA LEU A 24 -9.12 -4.18 -12.32
C LEU A 24 -9.88 -4.93 -11.24
N MET A 25 -9.55 -4.65 -9.98
CA MET A 25 -10.23 -5.17 -8.81
C MET A 25 -11.11 -4.09 -8.17
N PRO A 26 -12.30 -4.45 -7.70
CA PRO A 26 -13.18 -3.53 -6.99
C PRO A 26 -12.78 -3.38 -5.51
N PRO A 27 -13.16 -2.28 -4.82
CA PRO A 27 -12.91 -2.10 -3.39
C PRO A 27 -13.48 -3.20 -2.49
N GLU A 28 -14.58 -3.81 -2.91
CA GLU A 28 -15.26 -4.92 -2.23
C GLU A 28 -14.39 -6.17 -2.10
N THR A 29 -13.30 -6.28 -2.89
CA THR A 29 -12.31 -7.35 -2.71
C THR A 29 -11.57 -7.25 -1.37
N ILE A 30 -11.57 -6.09 -0.70
CA ILE A 30 -11.08 -5.98 0.68
C ILE A 30 -12.21 -6.35 1.63
N GLU A 31 -12.11 -7.52 2.25
CA GLU A 31 -13.11 -8.00 3.20
C GLU A 31 -12.92 -7.34 4.58
N ALA A 32 -11.67 -7.21 5.03
CA ALA A 32 -11.36 -6.58 6.31
C ALA A 32 -9.92 -6.07 6.36
N LEU A 33 -9.71 -5.06 7.22
CA LEU A 33 -8.41 -4.51 7.54
C LEU A 33 -8.16 -4.63 9.05
N TYR A 34 -6.95 -5.02 9.44
CA TYR A 34 -6.52 -5.08 10.83
C TYR A 34 -5.26 -4.22 10.99
N CYS A 35 -5.33 -3.24 11.88
CA CYS A 35 -4.19 -2.40 12.25
C CYS A 35 -3.29 -3.10 13.28
N PRO A 36 -2.08 -2.58 13.56
CA PRO A 36 -1.16 -3.15 14.54
C PRO A 36 -1.75 -3.35 15.95
N GLU A 37 -2.78 -2.58 16.31
CA GLU A 37 -3.45 -2.74 17.61
C GLU A 37 -4.44 -3.91 17.66
N CYS A 38 -5.10 -4.24 16.54
CA CYS A 38 -6.13 -5.27 16.48
C CYS A 38 -5.74 -6.51 15.65
N SER A 39 -4.58 -6.48 15.01
CA SER A 39 -3.97 -7.66 14.39
C SER A 39 -3.25 -8.54 15.42
N ASN A 40 -2.99 -8.04 16.64
CA ASN A 40 -2.36 -8.84 17.67
C ASN A 40 -3.32 -9.94 18.14
N GLY A 41 -2.96 -11.21 17.89
CA GLY A 41 -3.74 -12.38 18.29
C GLY A 41 -4.74 -12.90 17.26
N ILE A 42 -4.82 -12.33 16.06
CA ILE A 42 -5.59 -12.94 14.98
C ILE A 42 -4.84 -14.13 14.37
N ALA A 43 -5.55 -15.23 14.12
CA ALA A 43 -5.01 -16.34 13.36
C ALA A 43 -5.01 -15.97 11.87
N VAL A 44 -3.84 -15.61 11.33
CA VAL A 44 -3.71 -15.22 9.92
C VAL A 44 -3.90 -16.44 9.02
N ASN A 45 -4.87 -16.37 8.12
CA ASN A 45 -5.08 -17.38 7.07
C ASN A 45 -4.33 -16.96 5.79
N PRO A 46 -3.22 -17.60 5.41
CA PRO A 46 -2.44 -17.17 4.24
C PRO A 46 -3.20 -17.32 2.92
N VAL A 47 -4.31 -18.06 2.87
CA VAL A 47 -5.12 -18.22 1.65
C VAL A 47 -5.90 -16.96 1.33
N THR A 48 -6.26 -16.17 2.34
CA THR A 48 -7.12 -14.98 2.19
C THR A 48 -6.50 -13.71 2.77
N MET A 49 -5.41 -13.82 3.52
CA MET A 49 -4.82 -12.72 4.26
C MET A 49 -3.34 -12.53 3.95
N ILE A 50 -2.92 -11.27 3.92
CA ILE A 50 -1.52 -10.87 3.85
C ILE A 50 -1.16 -9.98 5.04
N LYS A 51 0.05 -10.16 5.57
CA LYS A 51 0.63 -9.32 6.60
C LYS A 51 1.70 -8.40 6.01
N ASP A 52 1.67 -7.14 6.42
CA ASP A 52 2.69 -6.14 6.09
C ASP A 52 2.93 -5.23 7.30
N ASN A 53 4.13 -5.30 7.87
CA ASN A 53 4.58 -4.53 9.04
C ASN A 53 3.54 -4.31 10.17
N GLY A 54 2.89 -5.39 10.62
CA GLY A 54 1.91 -5.35 11.71
C GLY A 54 0.47 -5.08 11.25
N TRP A 55 0.26 -4.63 10.03
CA TRP A 55 -1.05 -4.61 9.39
C TRP A 55 -1.38 -5.97 8.79
N VAL A 56 -2.66 -6.31 8.74
CA VAL A 56 -3.18 -7.47 8.02
C VAL A 56 -4.33 -7.04 7.14
N ILE A 57 -4.25 -7.38 5.85
CA ILE A 57 -5.34 -7.19 4.89
C ILE A 57 -5.96 -8.57 4.67
N GLN A 58 -7.27 -8.65 4.79
CA GLN A 58 -8.06 -9.82 4.44
C GLN A 58 -8.80 -9.51 3.13
N TYR A 59 -8.57 -10.34 2.13
CA TYR A 59 -9.23 -10.27 0.84
C TYR A 59 -10.39 -11.25 0.77
N ASP A 60 -11.48 -10.80 0.15
CA ASP A 60 -12.53 -11.68 -0.35
C ASP A 60 -12.05 -12.31 -1.66
N MET A 61 -11.52 -13.53 -1.55
CA MET A 61 -10.94 -14.25 -2.70
C MET A 61 -12.00 -14.72 -3.69
N ASP A 62 -13.26 -14.85 -3.27
CA ASP A 62 -14.37 -15.18 -4.17
C ASP A 62 -14.68 -13.97 -5.06
N VAL A 63 -14.78 -12.77 -4.47
CA VAL A 63 -14.90 -11.52 -5.23
C VAL A 63 -13.68 -11.34 -6.12
N ALA A 64 -12.46 -11.50 -5.62
CA ALA A 64 -11.25 -11.42 -6.46
C ALA A 64 -11.32 -12.40 -7.66
N GLY A 65 -11.79 -13.63 -7.41
CA GLY A 65 -11.95 -14.67 -8.41
C GLY A 65 -12.93 -14.30 -9.53
N LEU A 66 -14.02 -13.59 -9.22
CA LEU A 66 -14.98 -13.10 -10.22
C LEU A 66 -14.35 -12.08 -11.19
N TYR A 67 -13.39 -11.29 -10.69
CA TYR A 67 -12.70 -10.25 -11.45
C TYR A 67 -11.37 -10.73 -12.06
N SER A 68 -10.94 -11.96 -11.75
CA SER A 68 -9.69 -12.57 -12.23
C SER A 68 -9.55 -12.65 -13.76
N SER A 69 -10.66 -12.62 -14.50
CA SER A 69 -10.66 -12.60 -15.97
C SER A 69 -10.04 -11.32 -16.58
N ARG A 70 -9.89 -10.27 -15.77
CA ARG A 70 -9.25 -9.00 -16.15
C ARG A 70 -7.73 -9.03 -15.98
N LEU A 71 -7.19 -10.08 -15.35
CA LEU A 71 -5.76 -10.27 -15.12
C LEU A 71 -5.08 -10.99 -16.30
N PRO A 72 -3.75 -10.86 -16.43
CA PRO A 72 -2.96 -11.74 -17.28
C PRO A 72 -3.21 -13.23 -16.97
N TYR A 73 -3.13 -14.08 -17.99
CA TYR A 73 -3.48 -15.51 -17.88
C TYR A 73 -2.70 -16.24 -16.77
N ASN A 74 -1.39 -15.99 -16.69
CA ASN A 74 -0.49 -16.59 -15.71
C ASN A 74 -0.79 -16.18 -14.26
N GLU A 75 -1.35 -14.99 -14.07
CA GLU A 75 -1.68 -14.43 -12.76
C GLU A 75 -3.07 -14.87 -12.31
N LYS A 76 -4.00 -14.98 -13.25
CA LYS A 76 -5.35 -15.52 -13.01
C LYS A 76 -5.31 -16.92 -12.36
N GLU A 77 -4.44 -17.80 -12.83
CA GLU A 77 -4.33 -19.18 -12.30
C GLU A 77 -3.70 -19.24 -10.91
N ASN A 78 -2.97 -18.20 -10.51
CA ASN A 78 -2.19 -18.14 -9.26
C ASN A 78 -2.68 -17.02 -8.34
N LEU A 79 -3.97 -16.68 -8.41
CA LEU A 79 -4.54 -15.61 -7.63
C LEU A 79 -4.36 -15.85 -6.13
N SER A 80 -3.62 -14.97 -5.45
CA SER A 80 -3.37 -15.03 -4.02
C SER A 80 -3.35 -13.63 -3.38
N PRO A 81 -3.44 -13.53 -2.04
CA PRO A 81 -3.24 -12.27 -1.32
C PRO A 81 -1.90 -11.58 -1.65
N GLU A 82 -0.81 -12.34 -1.76
CA GLU A 82 0.51 -11.83 -2.16
C GLU A 82 0.48 -11.27 -3.57
N LEU A 83 -0.08 -12.00 -4.54
CA LEU A 83 -0.20 -11.51 -5.90
C LEU A 83 -1.02 -10.20 -5.96
N LEU A 84 -2.16 -10.16 -5.25
CA LEU A 84 -3.01 -8.97 -5.21
C LEU A 84 -2.26 -7.75 -4.67
N PHE A 85 -1.44 -7.94 -3.65
CA PHE A 85 -0.70 -6.86 -3.01
C PHE A 85 0.58 -6.47 -3.75
N ASP A 86 1.47 -7.44 -3.99
CA ASP A 86 2.83 -7.24 -4.48
C ASP A 86 2.83 -6.85 -5.99
N GLU A 87 1.84 -7.26 -6.79
CA GLU A 87 1.67 -6.78 -8.18
C GLU A 87 0.87 -5.46 -8.26
N GLY A 88 0.49 -4.91 -7.11
CA GLY A 88 -0.17 -3.62 -6.96
C GLY A 88 -1.65 -3.60 -7.31
N TYR A 89 -2.30 -4.76 -7.51
CA TYR A 89 -3.74 -4.81 -7.82
C TYR A 89 -4.60 -4.18 -6.74
N ILE A 90 -4.29 -4.50 -5.48
CA ILE A 90 -4.86 -3.87 -4.29
C ILE A 90 -3.77 -3.77 -3.24
N THR A 91 -3.20 -2.59 -3.10
CA THR A 91 -2.05 -2.35 -2.22
C THR A 91 -2.17 -0.99 -1.54
N TRP A 92 -1.25 -0.65 -0.63
CA TRP A 92 -1.24 0.66 0.01
C TRP A 92 -1.15 1.79 -1.01
N ARG A 93 -1.83 2.90 -0.71
CA ARG A 93 -1.60 4.17 -1.39
C ARG A 93 -0.33 4.81 -0.84
N GLY A 94 0.76 4.61 -1.58
CA GLY A 94 2.13 4.89 -1.14
C GLY A 94 2.85 3.60 -0.71
N VAL A 95 3.85 3.68 0.15
CA VAL A 95 4.64 2.53 0.63
C VAL A 95 4.00 1.82 1.84
N TYR A 96 3.31 2.57 2.71
CA TYR A 96 2.65 2.09 3.93
C TYR A 96 1.31 2.81 4.15
N PRO A 97 0.46 2.36 5.10
CA PRO A 97 -0.78 3.06 5.45
C PRO A 97 -0.53 4.51 5.87
N GLY A 98 -0.94 5.47 5.01
CA GLY A 98 -0.76 6.91 5.25
C GLY A 98 0.43 7.56 4.53
N ASP A 99 1.30 6.79 3.86
CA ASP A 99 2.50 7.31 3.18
C ASP A 99 2.22 8.43 2.18
N HIS A 100 1.09 8.38 1.49
CA HIS A 100 0.70 9.44 0.54
C HIS A 100 0.42 10.80 1.20
N ILE A 101 0.07 10.83 2.49
CA ILE A 101 -0.11 12.05 3.29
C ILE A 101 1.26 12.53 3.76
N ASP A 102 1.99 11.67 4.48
CA ASP A 102 3.30 12.00 5.04
C ASP A 102 4.29 12.46 3.95
N SER A 103 4.32 11.75 2.82
CA SER A 103 5.19 12.13 1.69
C SER A 103 4.75 13.41 0.98
N ALA A 104 3.48 13.81 1.08
CA ALA A 104 3.03 15.09 0.55
C ALA A 104 3.51 16.24 1.45
N GLU A 105 3.34 16.10 2.76
CA GLU A 105 3.79 17.07 3.76
C GLU A 105 5.31 17.25 3.72
N GLU A 106 6.09 16.15 3.76
CA GLU A 106 7.55 16.19 3.70
C GLU A 106 8.07 16.87 2.42
N ARG A 107 7.38 16.68 1.28
CA ARG A 107 7.77 17.30 0.01
C ARG A 107 7.37 18.77 -0.07
N GLU A 108 6.29 19.17 0.58
CA GLU A 108 5.88 20.57 0.66
C GLU A 108 6.93 21.39 1.41
N GLU A 109 7.47 20.86 2.51
CA GLU A 109 8.58 21.49 3.25
C GLU A 109 9.83 21.69 2.38
N LEU A 110 10.15 20.71 1.52
CA LEU A 110 11.28 20.77 0.59
C LEU A 110 11.01 21.69 -0.61
N ALA A 111 9.76 21.86 -1.02
CA ALA A 111 9.39 22.67 -2.19
C ALA A 111 9.68 24.17 -2.02
N GLU A 112 9.69 24.67 -0.78
CA GLU A 112 10.08 26.07 -0.52
C GLU A 112 11.53 26.38 -0.95
N LEU A 113 12.41 25.37 -0.97
CA LEU A 113 13.79 25.51 -1.45
C LEU A 113 13.88 25.58 -2.98
N ALA A 114 12.89 25.07 -3.71
CA ALA A 114 12.88 25.08 -5.17
C ALA A 114 12.83 26.51 -5.73
N LYS A 115 12.16 27.44 -5.01
CA LYS A 115 12.06 28.85 -5.39
C LYS A 115 13.39 29.61 -5.24
N VAL A 116 14.27 29.16 -4.36
CA VAL A 116 15.51 29.86 -4.00
C VAL A 116 16.74 29.25 -4.69
N ASN A 117 16.82 27.93 -4.79
CA ASN A 117 17.96 27.25 -5.41
C ASN A 117 17.55 25.89 -6.02
N PRO A 118 17.15 25.86 -7.31
CA PRO A 118 16.65 24.66 -7.97
C PRO A 118 17.63 23.48 -7.99
N LYS A 119 18.94 23.75 -8.12
CA LYS A 119 19.96 22.69 -8.14
C LYS A 119 20.07 22.02 -6.77
N LYS A 120 20.12 22.83 -5.71
CA LYS A 120 20.17 22.34 -4.33
C LYS A 120 18.89 21.59 -3.95
N TYR A 121 17.73 22.07 -4.42
CA TYR A 121 16.45 21.37 -4.27
C TYR A 121 16.51 19.96 -4.88
N PHE A 122 16.99 19.82 -6.12
CA PHE A 122 17.08 18.51 -6.76
C PHE A 122 18.00 17.53 -6.00
N GLU A 123 19.16 18.01 -5.54
CA GLU A 123 20.08 17.22 -4.73
C GLU A 123 19.44 16.75 -3.41
N GLN A 124 18.74 17.65 -2.70
CA GLN A 124 18.09 17.31 -1.44
C GLN A 124 16.89 16.37 -1.63
N MET A 125 16.07 16.60 -2.64
CA MET A 125 14.96 15.71 -2.99
C MET A 125 15.45 14.29 -3.29
N LYS A 126 16.55 14.16 -4.04
CA LYS A 126 17.16 12.86 -4.33
C LYS A 126 17.65 12.17 -3.05
N SER A 127 18.38 12.89 -2.20
CA SER A 127 18.86 12.34 -0.93
C SER A 127 17.73 11.97 0.01
N TRP A 128 16.70 12.79 0.11
CA TRP A 128 15.48 12.49 0.88
C TRP A 128 14.81 11.21 0.40
N ALA A 129 14.57 11.07 -0.91
CA ALA A 129 13.92 9.88 -1.46
C ALA A 129 14.72 8.60 -1.19
N ILE A 130 16.05 8.64 -1.36
CA ILE A 130 16.93 7.48 -1.09
C ILE A 130 16.89 7.11 0.40
N ASN A 131 17.08 8.09 1.28
CA ASN A 131 17.12 7.84 2.73
C ASN A 131 15.76 7.35 3.25
N ARG A 132 14.66 7.90 2.73
CA ARG A 132 13.30 7.46 3.05
C ARG A 132 13.11 6.00 2.68
N MET A 133 13.45 5.60 1.46
CA MET A 133 13.29 4.21 1.02
C MET A 133 14.20 3.24 1.78
N LEU A 134 15.43 3.64 2.12
CA LEU A 134 16.33 2.83 2.96
C LEU A 134 15.73 2.58 4.34
N ARG A 135 15.23 3.63 5.01
CA ARG A 135 14.54 3.51 6.30
C ARG A 135 13.32 2.58 6.20
N LEU A 136 12.47 2.76 5.18
CA LEU A 136 11.28 1.93 5.01
C LEU A 136 11.60 0.46 4.69
N LYS A 137 12.71 0.19 3.97
CA LYS A 137 13.25 -1.16 3.79
C LYS A 137 13.70 -1.76 5.13
N GLU A 138 14.37 -0.99 5.99
CA GLU A 138 14.80 -1.44 7.33
C GLU A 138 13.62 -1.72 8.27
N GLU A 139 12.53 -0.95 8.14
CA GLU A 139 11.27 -1.18 8.86
C GLU A 139 10.50 -2.41 8.34
N GLY A 140 10.88 -2.96 7.18
CA GLY A 140 10.32 -4.20 6.64
C GLY A 140 9.02 -4.03 5.85
N TRP A 141 8.74 -2.85 5.32
CA TRP A 141 7.59 -2.63 4.44
C TRP A 141 7.76 -3.34 3.10
N ARG A 142 6.82 -4.20 2.72
CA ARG A 142 6.89 -5.00 1.48
C ARG A 142 7.21 -4.17 0.24
N LYS A 143 6.43 -3.11 0.01
CA LYS A 143 6.59 -2.22 -1.15
C LYS A 143 7.90 -1.45 -1.16
N ALA A 144 8.56 -1.31 -0.01
CA ALA A 144 9.86 -0.66 0.03
C ALA A 144 10.92 -1.50 -0.69
N HIS A 145 10.75 -2.82 -0.79
CA HIS A 145 11.67 -3.74 -1.45
C HIS A 145 11.48 -3.84 -2.98
N GLU A 146 10.44 -3.25 -3.56
CA GLU A 146 10.09 -3.33 -4.99
C GLU A 146 10.91 -2.41 -5.92
N GLY A 147 12.18 -2.10 -5.57
CA GLY A 147 13.04 -1.19 -6.34
C GLY A 147 14.51 -1.50 -6.29
#